data_AF-A0A8C4TBK4-F1
#
_entry.id   AF-A0A8C4TBK4-F1
#
_cell.length_a   1.000
_cell.length_b   1.000
_cell.length_c   1.000
_cell.angle_alpha   90.00
_cell.angle_beta   90.00
_cell.angle_gamma   90.00
#
_symmetry.space_group_name_H-M   'P 1'
#
loop_
_entity.id
_entity.type
_entity.pdbx_description
1 polymer ?
#
loop_
_entity_poly.entity_id
_entity_poly.type
_entity_poly.pdbx_seq_one_letter_code
_entity_poly.pdbx_strand_id
1 'polypeptide(L)'
;MVDEGVAREVINRIQKLRKKAHLVPSDEISVYYTCEPKAYYLEHVIQAHNSFILATIKAPLIYGSASSNASVIIDEKTQLKGSNLHLCLVKGTSERSTSGPSPACAYVNVKNGERGGVLLLENPKGDNQMNYLDLRTACCRIFELNSCGMAIFVGHTKLNSKTDLLALNGQTLYISSGVSQVDLFSAEPPFCRYINLKLLNSKPQECQSGFLGTLLLENPLGQSKLTYSCLLHEAARVFGLRGRRLQLYLDEALTEEVPLNSSLETLDAKMVYVHVLPTTAEA
;
A
#
# COMPACT_ATOMS: atom_id res chain seq x y z
N MET A 1 -12.69 -18.12 22.54
CA MET A 1 -14.14 -18.03 22.28
C MET A 1 -14.73 -16.65 22.59
N VAL A 2 -14.17 -15.86 23.53
CA VAL A 2 -14.70 -14.52 23.86
C VAL A 2 -14.37 -13.48 22.77
N ASP A 3 -13.15 -13.50 22.24
CA ASP A 3 -12.65 -12.52 21.25
C ASP A 3 -13.42 -12.57 19.92
N GLU A 4 -13.75 -13.77 19.44
CA GLU A 4 -14.60 -13.95 18.26
C GLU A 4 -16.02 -13.38 18.47
N GLY A 5 -16.55 -13.49 19.69
CA GLY A 5 -17.85 -12.91 20.05
C GLY A 5 -17.82 -11.38 19.97
N VAL A 6 -16.72 -10.76 20.38
CA VAL A 6 -16.51 -9.31 20.29
C VAL A 6 -16.36 -8.88 18.83
N ALA A 7 -15.66 -9.65 17.99
CA ALA A 7 -15.60 -9.41 16.55
C ALA A 7 -16.98 -9.47 15.88
N ARG A 8 -17.84 -10.42 16.28
CA ARG A 8 -19.26 -10.47 15.85
C ARG A 8 -20.04 -9.24 16.31
N GLU A 9 -19.80 -8.73 17.52
CA GLU A 9 -20.43 -7.49 17.97
C GLU A 9 -20.03 -6.30 17.09
N VAL A 10 -18.76 -6.18 16.68
CA VAL A 10 -18.29 -5.13 15.76
C VAL A 10 -18.99 -5.22 14.41
N ILE A 11 -19.04 -6.43 13.81
CA ILE A 11 -19.78 -6.67 12.56
C ILE A 11 -21.23 -6.22 12.69
N ASN A 12 -21.89 -6.59 13.80
CA ASN A 12 -23.28 -6.22 14.05
C ASN A 12 -23.49 -4.70 14.14
N ARG A 13 -22.53 -3.95 14.71
CA ARG A 13 -22.60 -2.48 14.75
C ARG A 13 -22.50 -1.88 13.35
N ILE A 14 -21.55 -2.36 12.54
CA ILE A 14 -21.38 -1.90 11.15
C ILE A 14 -22.63 -2.21 10.32
N GLN A 15 -23.20 -3.40 10.45
CA GLN A 15 -24.43 -3.78 9.75
C GLN A 15 -25.65 -2.95 10.19
N LYS A 16 -25.75 -2.59 11.47
CA LYS A 16 -26.79 -1.67 11.97
C LYS A 16 -26.63 -0.28 11.36
N LEU A 17 -25.41 0.24 11.25
CA LEU A 17 -25.14 1.54 10.62
C LEU A 17 -25.55 1.54 9.14
N ARG A 18 -25.26 0.47 8.39
CA ARG A 18 -25.73 0.33 7.01
C ARG A 18 -27.24 0.45 6.88
N LYS A 19 -27.99 -0.26 7.74
CA LYS A 19 -29.46 -0.21 7.75
C LYS A 19 -29.98 1.19 8.10
N LYS A 20 -29.36 1.85 9.07
CA LYS A 20 -29.72 3.21 9.51
C LYS A 20 -29.44 4.25 8.42
N ALA A 21 -28.41 4.04 7.62
CA ALA A 21 -28.08 4.85 6.46
C ALA A 21 -28.88 4.47 5.19
N HIS A 22 -29.86 3.55 5.29
CA HIS A 22 -30.64 3.04 4.17
C HIS A 22 -29.82 2.44 3.02
N LEU A 23 -28.66 1.86 3.36
CA LEU A 23 -27.75 1.25 2.38
C LEU A 23 -28.12 -0.21 2.11
N VAL A 24 -28.02 -0.62 0.86
CA VAL A 24 -28.16 -2.01 0.41
C VAL A 24 -26.81 -2.73 0.37
N PRO A 25 -26.77 -4.08 0.38
CA PRO A 25 -25.51 -4.82 0.31
C PRO A 25 -24.64 -4.53 -0.92
N SER A 26 -25.26 -4.08 -2.02
CA SER A 26 -24.58 -3.69 -3.26
C SER A 26 -23.92 -2.31 -3.20
N ASP A 27 -24.24 -1.50 -2.18
CA ASP A 27 -23.65 -0.17 -2.06
C ASP A 27 -22.18 -0.26 -1.66
N GLU A 28 -21.36 0.36 -2.48
CA GLU A 28 -19.94 0.52 -2.24
C GLU A 28 -19.68 1.54 -1.14
N ILE A 29 -19.10 1.08 -0.02
CA ILE A 29 -18.75 1.92 1.13
C ILE A 29 -17.39 1.53 1.71
N SER A 30 -16.78 2.47 2.44
CA SER A 30 -15.65 2.20 3.33
C SER A 30 -16.02 2.50 4.78
N VAL A 31 -15.51 1.68 5.70
CA VAL A 31 -15.77 1.79 7.13
C VAL A 31 -14.50 2.22 7.85
N TYR A 32 -14.52 3.39 8.46
CA TYR A 32 -13.46 3.90 9.33
C TYR A 32 -13.79 3.59 10.79
N TYR A 33 -12.79 3.24 11.58
CA TYR A 33 -12.95 3.02 13.01
C TYR A 33 -11.83 3.61 13.85
N THR A 34 -12.18 4.10 15.03
CA THR A 34 -11.23 4.45 16.09
C THR A 34 -11.68 3.89 17.44
N CYS A 35 -10.71 3.50 18.26
CA CYS A 35 -10.94 2.96 19.60
C CYS A 35 -10.35 3.92 20.65
N GLU A 36 -11.15 4.30 21.64
CA GLU A 36 -10.72 5.12 22.77
C GLU A 36 -11.06 4.42 24.10
N PRO A 37 -10.09 4.27 25.02
CA PRO A 37 -8.67 4.64 24.90
C PRO A 37 -7.87 3.71 23.95
N LYS A 38 -6.87 4.26 23.25
CA LYS A 38 -6.02 3.61 22.23
C LYS A 38 -5.21 2.37 22.72
N ALA A 39 -5.29 2.02 23.99
CA ALA A 39 -4.42 1.04 24.65
C ALA A 39 -5.11 -0.29 25.00
N TYR A 40 -6.26 -0.62 24.41
CA TYR A 40 -7.10 -1.71 24.91
C TYR A 40 -7.49 -2.79 23.89
N TYR A 41 -7.72 -3.97 24.47
CA TYR A 41 -8.24 -5.24 23.94
C TYR A 41 -9.10 -5.16 22.67
N LEU A 42 -10.00 -4.16 22.53
CA LEU A 42 -10.89 -4.05 21.38
C LEU A 42 -10.15 -3.87 20.05
N GLU A 43 -9.11 -3.04 20.02
CA GLU A 43 -8.31 -2.83 18.81
C GLU A 43 -7.57 -4.13 18.42
N HIS A 44 -7.00 -4.82 19.40
CA HIS A 44 -6.34 -6.12 19.19
C HIS A 44 -7.31 -7.17 18.64
N VAL A 45 -8.54 -7.23 19.16
CA VAL A 45 -9.58 -8.15 18.67
C VAL A 45 -9.97 -7.84 17.22
N ILE A 46 -10.16 -6.55 16.87
CA ILE A 46 -10.50 -6.14 15.51
C ILE A 46 -9.37 -6.52 14.54
N GLN A 47 -8.11 -6.31 14.94
CA GLN A 47 -6.95 -6.66 14.12
C GLN A 47 -6.78 -8.17 13.98
N ALA A 48 -6.87 -8.94 15.08
CA ALA A 48 -6.72 -10.39 15.08
C ALA A 48 -7.81 -11.10 14.26
N HIS A 49 -9.02 -10.52 14.19
CA HIS A 49 -10.16 -11.04 13.43
C HIS A 49 -10.48 -10.23 12.17
N ASN A 50 -9.52 -9.47 11.65
CA ASN A 50 -9.75 -8.58 10.51
C ASN A 50 -10.31 -9.32 9.28
N SER A 51 -9.72 -10.46 8.91
CA SER A 51 -10.18 -11.28 7.79
C SER A 51 -11.63 -11.74 7.93
N PHE A 52 -12.04 -12.13 9.14
CA PHE A 52 -13.41 -12.54 9.45
C PHE A 52 -14.40 -11.37 9.33
N ILE A 53 -14.01 -10.18 9.81
CA ILE A 53 -14.82 -8.98 9.73
C ILE A 53 -14.99 -8.57 8.26
N LEU A 54 -13.89 -8.44 7.50
CA LEU A 54 -13.89 -8.07 6.08
C LEU A 54 -14.74 -9.01 5.23
N ALA A 55 -14.61 -10.33 5.43
CA ALA A 55 -15.40 -11.33 4.71
C ALA A 55 -16.91 -11.17 4.94
N THR A 56 -17.31 -10.69 6.12
CA THR A 56 -18.72 -10.53 6.49
C THR A 56 -19.29 -9.19 6.06
N ILE A 57 -18.54 -8.10 6.24
CA ILE A 57 -19.00 -6.75 5.90
C ILE A 57 -18.88 -6.45 4.40
N LYS A 58 -18.02 -7.19 3.66
CA LYS A 58 -17.75 -7.00 2.23
C LYS A 58 -17.44 -5.53 1.88
N ALA A 59 -16.66 -4.88 2.74
CA ALA A 59 -16.23 -3.49 2.60
C ALA A 59 -14.87 -3.31 3.29
N PRO A 60 -14.04 -2.35 2.85
CA PRO A 60 -12.81 -2.00 3.53
C PRO A 60 -13.07 -1.53 4.97
N LEU A 61 -12.24 -2.02 5.91
CA LEU A 61 -12.22 -1.59 7.30
C LEU A 61 -10.88 -0.89 7.57
N ILE A 62 -10.92 0.40 7.90
CA ILE A 62 -9.75 1.28 7.97
C ILE A 62 -9.64 1.86 9.39
N TYR A 63 -8.47 1.72 10.00
CA TYR A 63 -8.19 2.39 11.27
C TYR A 63 -7.91 3.88 11.06
N GLY A 64 -8.53 4.73 11.87
CA GLY A 64 -8.37 6.18 11.82
C GLY A 64 -9.68 6.91 11.55
N SER A 65 -9.61 8.23 11.48
CA SER A 65 -10.74 9.09 11.12
C SER A 65 -10.83 9.26 9.60
N ALA A 66 -12.04 9.40 9.08
CA ALA A 66 -12.26 9.82 7.70
C ALA A 66 -11.63 11.22 7.47
N SER A 67 -11.14 11.48 6.25
CA SER A 67 -10.59 12.80 5.90
C SER A 67 -11.70 13.86 5.87
N SER A 68 -11.34 15.13 6.04
CA SER A 68 -12.31 16.24 6.01
C SER A 68 -13.06 16.40 4.67
N ASN A 69 -12.53 15.80 3.60
CA ASN A 69 -13.10 15.84 2.26
C ASN A 69 -13.89 14.56 1.91
N ALA A 70 -14.03 13.62 2.86
CA ALA A 70 -14.75 12.39 2.66
C ALA A 70 -16.28 12.61 2.62
N SER A 71 -16.95 11.90 1.72
CA SER A 71 -18.42 11.85 1.64
C SER A 71 -19.01 10.97 2.76
N VAL A 72 -18.92 11.46 3.99
CA VAL A 72 -19.42 10.76 5.19
C VAL A 72 -20.93 10.55 5.08
N ILE A 73 -21.35 9.29 5.15
CA ILE A 73 -22.76 8.88 5.12
C ILE A 73 -23.34 8.91 6.54
N ILE A 74 -22.63 8.28 7.47
CA ILE A 74 -23.05 8.20 8.87
C ILE A 74 -21.82 8.07 9.75
N ASP A 75 -21.84 8.76 10.89
CA ASP A 75 -20.78 8.74 11.89
C ASP A 75 -21.38 8.50 13.28
N GLU A 76 -20.91 7.48 13.99
CA GLU A 76 -21.49 7.07 15.27
C GLU A 76 -20.43 6.58 16.27
N LYS A 77 -20.49 7.12 17.49
CA LYS A 77 -19.76 6.62 18.67
C LYS A 77 -20.62 5.60 19.40
N THR A 78 -20.09 4.41 19.61
CA THR A 78 -20.75 3.33 20.36
C THR A 78 -19.82 2.78 21.43
N GLN A 79 -20.37 2.27 22.53
CA GLN A 79 -19.57 1.63 23.58
C GLN A 79 -19.64 0.12 23.44
N LEU A 80 -18.49 -0.54 23.51
CA LEU A 80 -18.35 -1.99 23.37
C LEU A 80 -17.36 -2.50 24.41
N LYS A 81 -17.85 -3.37 25.32
CA LYS A 81 -17.10 -3.93 26.47
C LYS A 81 -16.28 -2.88 27.25
N GLY A 82 -16.85 -1.70 27.47
CA GLY A 82 -16.23 -0.61 28.23
C GLY A 82 -15.28 0.29 27.44
N SER A 83 -15.02 0.00 26.15
CA SER A 83 -14.26 0.86 25.25
C SER A 83 -15.19 1.64 24.30
N ASN A 84 -14.80 2.85 23.93
CA ASN A 84 -15.52 3.63 22.92
C ASN A 84 -15.02 3.23 21.53
N LEU A 85 -15.94 2.77 20.70
CA LEU A 85 -15.73 2.44 19.29
C LEU A 85 -16.45 3.49 18.44
N HIS A 86 -15.67 4.31 17.75
CA HIS A 86 -16.17 5.19 16.71
C HIS A 86 -16.24 4.44 15.39
N LEU A 87 -17.34 4.58 14.66
CA LEU A 87 -17.53 4.01 13.34
C LEU A 87 -18.06 5.08 12.40
N CYS A 88 -17.36 5.28 11.29
CA CYS A 88 -17.74 6.23 10.26
C CYS A 88 -17.83 5.50 8.90
N LEU A 89 -18.99 5.59 8.25
CA LEU A 89 -19.20 5.04 6.91
C LEU A 89 -19.08 6.16 5.89
N VAL A 90 -18.27 5.94 4.86
CA VAL A 90 -18.04 6.88 3.75
C VAL A 90 -18.54 6.26 2.45
N LYS A 91 -19.10 7.09 1.56
CA LYS A 91 -19.62 6.66 0.26
C LYS A 91 -18.48 6.33 -0.72
N GLY A 92 -18.57 5.17 -1.36
CA GLY A 92 -17.59 4.64 -2.29
C GLY A 92 -16.65 3.61 -1.63
N THR A 93 -16.13 2.68 -2.43
CA THR A 93 -15.01 1.84 -2.04
C THR A 93 -13.74 2.68 -2.04
N SER A 94 -13.46 3.35 -0.93
CA SER A 94 -12.10 3.81 -0.66
C SER A 94 -11.27 2.58 -0.27
N GLU A 95 -10.87 1.78 -1.26
CA GLU A 95 -9.59 1.10 -1.18
C GLU A 95 -8.53 2.20 -1.19
N ARG A 96 -8.24 2.76 -0.02
CA ARG A 96 -7.21 3.80 0.17
C ARG A 96 -7.24 4.89 -0.93
N SER A 97 -8.22 5.77 -0.88
CA SER A 97 -7.91 7.16 -1.17
C SER A 97 -7.70 7.87 0.17
N THR A 98 -6.58 7.57 0.84
CA THR A 98 -5.87 8.62 1.57
C THR A 98 -5.74 9.78 0.59
N SER A 99 -6.01 11.00 1.02
CA SER A 99 -6.04 12.19 0.16
C SER A 99 -4.64 12.59 -0.33
N GLY A 100 -4.09 11.75 -1.20
CA GLY A 100 -2.79 11.78 -1.85
C GLY A 100 -2.65 10.44 -2.60
N PRO A 101 -2.06 10.41 -3.80
CA PRO A 101 -1.89 9.16 -4.51
C PRO A 101 -1.11 8.23 -3.58
N SER A 102 -1.58 6.99 -3.50
CA SER A 102 -0.84 5.88 -2.90
C SER A 102 -0.09 5.15 -4.01
N PRO A 103 0.94 4.35 -3.68
CA PRO A 103 1.54 3.43 -4.63
C PRO A 103 0.47 2.60 -5.35
N ALA A 104 0.56 2.53 -6.68
CA ALA A 104 -0.37 1.76 -7.49
C ALA A 104 -0.24 0.25 -7.25
N CYS A 105 0.96 -0.19 -6.88
CA CYS A 105 1.29 -1.55 -6.52
C CYS A 105 1.32 -1.75 -5.00
N ALA A 106 1.02 -2.96 -4.54
CA ALA A 106 1.18 -3.30 -3.14
C ALA A 106 2.63 -3.10 -2.67
N TYR A 107 2.81 -2.53 -1.49
CA TYR A 107 4.12 -2.23 -0.91
C TYR A 107 4.16 -2.48 0.59
N VAL A 108 5.36 -2.55 1.14
CA VAL A 108 5.61 -2.55 2.60
C VAL A 108 6.72 -1.56 2.91
N ASN A 109 6.59 -0.89 4.05
CA ASN A 109 7.69 -0.16 4.64
C ASN A 109 8.60 -1.15 5.35
N VAL A 110 9.91 -0.96 5.28
CA VAL A 110 10.88 -1.74 6.03
C VAL A 110 11.72 -0.81 6.89
N LYS A 111 11.92 -1.15 8.15
CA LYS A 111 12.68 -0.36 9.12
C LYS A 111 13.73 -1.21 9.82
N ASN A 112 14.94 -0.69 9.92
CA ASN A 112 16.02 -1.26 10.71
C ASN A 112 16.65 -0.15 11.56
N GLY A 113 16.24 -0.06 12.84
CA GLY A 113 16.60 1.06 13.70
C GLY A 113 16.09 2.39 13.14
N GLU A 114 16.99 3.33 12.87
CA GLU A 114 16.66 4.65 12.31
C GLU A 114 16.59 4.67 10.78
N ARG A 115 17.01 3.60 10.09
CA ARG A 115 16.97 3.52 8.63
C ARG A 115 15.64 2.95 8.16
N GLY A 116 15.00 3.61 7.21
CA GLY A 116 13.76 3.18 6.56
C GLY A 116 13.95 2.94 5.06
N GLY A 117 13.17 2.03 4.49
CA GLY A 117 13.06 1.77 3.06
C GLY A 117 11.67 1.29 2.67
N VAL A 118 11.44 1.12 1.37
CA VAL A 118 10.17 0.60 0.82
C VAL A 118 10.45 -0.61 -0.05
N LEU A 119 9.63 -1.65 0.06
CA LEU A 119 9.66 -2.80 -0.83
C LEU A 119 8.32 -2.94 -1.53
N LEU A 120 8.35 -3.10 -2.84
CA LEU A 120 7.15 -3.40 -3.63
C LEU A 120 6.90 -4.91 -3.56
N LEU A 121 5.67 -5.28 -3.20
CA LEU A 121 5.23 -6.67 -3.10
C LEU A 121 4.78 -7.24 -4.44
N GLU A 122 4.46 -6.38 -5.39
CA GLU A 122 4.16 -6.69 -6.78
C GLU A 122 4.62 -5.50 -7.62
N ASN A 123 5.10 -5.73 -8.85
CA ASN A 123 5.39 -4.65 -9.79
C ASN A 123 5.69 -5.22 -11.17
N PRO A 124 4.89 -4.94 -12.21
CA PRO A 124 3.68 -4.11 -12.24
C PRO A 124 2.52 -4.74 -11.47
N LYS A 125 1.41 -4.00 -11.31
CA LYS A 125 0.25 -4.42 -10.51
C LYS A 125 -0.31 -5.75 -11.03
N GLY A 126 -0.38 -6.76 -10.17
CA GLY A 126 -0.81 -8.12 -10.51
C GLY A 126 0.33 -9.06 -10.92
N ASP A 127 1.55 -8.57 -11.13
CA ASP A 127 2.71 -9.34 -11.59
C ASP A 127 3.89 -9.30 -10.61
N ASN A 128 4.86 -10.20 -10.80
CA ASN A 128 6.11 -10.29 -10.02
C ASN A 128 5.89 -10.26 -8.51
N GLN A 129 4.92 -11.04 -8.04
CA GLN A 129 4.59 -11.14 -6.62
C GLN A 129 5.82 -11.58 -5.81
N MET A 130 6.20 -10.75 -4.85
CA MET A 130 7.35 -10.97 -3.99
C MET A 130 7.07 -12.14 -3.06
N ASN A 131 8.05 -13.05 -2.94
CA ASN A 131 8.01 -14.12 -1.95
C ASN A 131 8.89 -13.78 -0.74
N TYR A 132 8.78 -14.57 0.32
CA TYR A 132 9.53 -14.34 1.56
C TYR A 132 11.07 -14.41 1.40
N LEU A 133 11.58 -15.24 0.49
CA LEU A 133 13.02 -15.37 0.25
C LEU A 133 13.58 -14.11 -0.45
N ASP A 134 12.83 -13.62 -1.44
CA ASP A 134 13.15 -12.40 -2.16
C ASP A 134 13.04 -11.17 -1.26
N LEU A 135 12.00 -11.12 -0.41
CA LEU A 135 11.85 -10.10 0.62
C LEU A 135 13.08 -10.04 1.52
N ARG A 136 13.54 -11.19 2.04
CA ARG A 136 14.72 -11.26 2.89
C ARG A 136 15.97 -10.78 2.15
N THR A 137 16.14 -11.22 0.90
CA THR A 137 17.28 -10.83 0.06
C THR A 137 17.27 -9.32 -0.22
N ALA A 138 16.10 -8.75 -0.50
CA ALA A 138 15.93 -7.32 -0.74
C ALA A 138 16.21 -6.51 0.52
N CYS A 139 15.72 -6.94 1.68
CA CYS A 139 16.06 -6.34 2.98
C CYS A 139 17.58 -6.34 3.24
N CYS A 140 18.28 -7.44 2.96
CA CYS A 140 19.74 -7.48 3.07
C CYS A 140 20.42 -6.44 2.17
N ARG A 141 19.93 -6.27 0.94
CA ARG A 141 20.49 -5.31 -0.03
C ARG A 141 20.25 -3.86 0.38
N ILE A 142 19.04 -3.53 0.82
CA ILE A 142 18.66 -2.16 1.21
C ILE A 142 19.43 -1.70 2.45
N PHE A 143 19.60 -2.58 3.43
CA PHE A 143 20.24 -2.23 4.71
C PHE A 143 21.69 -2.68 4.83
N GLU A 144 22.26 -3.27 3.77
CA GLU A 144 23.62 -3.83 3.73
C GLU A 144 23.91 -4.82 4.88
N LEU A 145 22.92 -5.66 5.19
CA LEU A 145 22.98 -6.60 6.30
C LEU A 145 23.49 -7.97 5.87
N ASN A 146 24.20 -8.65 6.78
CA ASN A 146 24.52 -10.06 6.62
C ASN A 146 23.25 -10.91 6.75
N SER A 147 23.05 -11.82 5.81
CA SER A 147 21.85 -12.67 5.75
C SER A 147 21.74 -13.69 6.90
N CYS A 148 22.82 -13.95 7.63
CA CYS A 148 22.83 -14.89 8.76
C CYS A 148 22.20 -14.24 10.02
N GLY A 149 21.05 -14.76 10.47
CA GLY A 149 20.40 -14.33 11.71
C GLY A 149 19.28 -13.28 11.59
N MET A 150 19.06 -12.71 10.40
CA MET A 150 17.98 -11.72 10.19
C MET A 150 16.58 -12.32 10.40
N ALA A 151 15.78 -11.67 11.24
CA ALA A 151 14.36 -11.93 11.40
C ALA A 151 13.54 -10.67 11.08
N ILE A 152 12.42 -10.86 10.37
CA ILE A 152 11.50 -9.80 9.98
C ILE A 152 10.24 -9.93 10.81
N PHE A 153 9.77 -8.83 11.37
CA PHE A 153 8.61 -8.78 12.25
C PHE A 153 7.58 -7.79 11.71
N VAL A 154 6.31 -8.09 11.96
CA VAL A 154 5.21 -7.15 11.81
C VAL A 154 4.61 -6.96 13.19
N GLY A 155 4.92 -5.82 13.80
CA GLY A 155 4.74 -5.62 15.23
C GLY A 155 5.40 -6.72 16.05
N HIS A 156 4.61 -7.54 16.74
CA HIS A 156 5.09 -8.64 17.58
C HIS A 156 5.19 -9.99 16.85
N THR A 157 4.69 -10.09 15.63
CA THR A 157 4.62 -11.36 14.91
C THR A 157 5.83 -11.51 14.00
N LYS A 158 6.59 -12.59 14.21
CA LYS A 158 7.68 -12.97 13.30
C LYS A 158 7.10 -13.49 11.99
N LEU A 159 7.53 -12.92 10.87
CA LEU A 159 7.16 -13.41 9.54
C LEU A 159 7.79 -14.77 9.26
N ASN A 160 7.07 -15.57 8.49
CA ASN A 160 7.51 -16.88 8.04
C ASN A 160 7.27 -17.04 6.54
N SER A 161 7.82 -18.11 5.95
CA SER A 161 7.70 -18.38 4.51
C SER A 161 6.28 -18.68 4.02
N LYS A 162 5.31 -18.87 4.94
CA LYS A 162 3.90 -19.15 4.62
C LYS A 162 3.01 -17.92 4.75
N THR A 163 3.57 -16.77 5.15
CA THR A 163 2.78 -15.55 5.35
C THR A 163 2.43 -14.95 3.99
N ASP A 164 1.16 -14.62 3.80
CA ASP A 164 0.72 -13.87 2.63
C ASP A 164 1.23 -12.43 2.73
N LEU A 165 2.22 -12.09 1.90
CA LEU A 165 2.84 -10.77 1.92
C LEU A 165 1.89 -9.69 1.39
N LEU A 166 1.00 -10.01 0.44
CA LEU A 166 0.04 -9.03 -0.11
C LEU A 166 -0.95 -8.54 0.94
N ALA A 167 -1.30 -9.39 1.91
CA ALA A 167 -2.11 -9.01 3.07
C ALA A 167 -1.41 -7.96 3.97
N LEU A 168 -0.09 -7.79 3.83
CA LEU A 168 0.71 -6.82 4.57
C LEU A 168 0.84 -5.49 3.83
N ASN A 169 0.15 -5.28 2.71
CA ASN A 169 0.22 -4.05 1.93
C ASN A 169 0.03 -2.80 2.82
N GLY A 170 0.93 -1.83 2.70
CA GLY A 170 0.99 -0.58 3.47
C GLY A 170 1.34 -0.71 4.95
N GLN A 171 1.82 -1.87 5.40
CA GLN A 171 2.32 -2.06 6.76
C GLN A 171 3.84 -1.82 6.83
N THR A 172 4.33 -1.54 8.03
CA THR A 172 5.76 -1.41 8.33
C THR A 172 6.30 -2.70 8.95
N LEU A 173 7.32 -3.28 8.29
CA LEU A 173 8.07 -4.43 8.77
C LEU A 173 9.34 -3.98 9.48
N TYR A 174 9.64 -4.61 10.60
CA TYR A 174 10.82 -4.33 11.41
C TYR A 174 11.83 -5.45 11.25
N ILE A 175 13.07 -5.08 10.92
CA ILE A 175 14.17 -6.02 10.80
C ILE A 175 14.93 -5.99 12.12
N SER A 176 15.08 -7.15 12.75
CA SER A 176 15.87 -7.29 13.96
C SER A 176 16.95 -8.35 13.78
N SER A 177 18.16 -8.00 14.22
CA SER A 177 19.30 -8.90 14.35
C SER A 177 19.45 -9.47 15.78
N GLY A 178 18.37 -9.46 16.58
CA GLY A 178 18.35 -10.11 17.90
C GLY A 178 17.72 -9.32 19.05
N VAL A 179 17.17 -8.13 18.83
CA VAL A 179 16.48 -7.34 19.87
C VAL A 179 15.08 -6.97 19.39
N SER A 180 14.04 -7.40 20.11
CA SER A 180 12.66 -7.01 19.85
C SER A 180 12.49 -5.52 20.12
N GLN A 181 12.31 -4.72 19.05
CA GLN A 181 11.87 -3.34 19.19
C GLN A 181 10.34 -3.29 19.19
N VAL A 182 9.80 -2.46 20.08
CA VAL A 182 8.38 -2.24 20.28
C VAL A 182 8.09 -0.82 19.81
N ASP A 183 7.69 -0.67 18.54
CA ASP A 183 7.14 0.58 18.03
C ASP A 183 5.66 0.36 17.68
N LEU A 184 4.87 1.40 17.94
CA LEU A 184 3.42 1.42 17.78
C LEU A 184 2.99 1.24 16.32
N PHE A 185 1.94 0.43 16.15
CA PHE A 185 1.31 0.13 14.87
C PHE A 185 0.67 1.39 14.26
N SER A 186 1.16 1.83 13.11
CA SER A 186 0.39 2.71 12.24
C SER A 186 0.72 2.41 10.78
N ALA A 187 -0.29 2.53 9.92
CA ALA A 187 -0.07 2.55 8.47
C ALA A 187 0.61 3.89 8.15
N GLU A 188 1.93 3.86 8.03
CA GLU A 188 2.72 5.03 7.67
C GLU A 188 2.72 5.20 6.14
N PRO A 189 2.78 6.44 5.63
CA PRO A 189 3.03 6.66 4.21
C PRO A 189 4.33 5.95 3.79
N PRO A 190 4.49 5.66 2.48
CA PRO A 190 5.74 5.06 2.00
C PRO A 190 6.91 5.95 2.42
N PHE A 191 7.91 5.34 3.05
CA PHE A 191 9.09 6.10 3.52
C PHE A 191 9.80 6.75 2.34
N CYS A 192 9.97 6.00 1.26
CA CYS A 192 10.64 6.45 0.05
C CYS A 192 9.69 7.16 -0.89
N ARG A 193 10.20 8.22 -1.54
CA ARG A 193 9.53 8.87 -2.67
C ARG A 193 9.31 7.89 -3.81
N TYR A 194 8.21 8.08 -4.54
CA TYR A 194 7.83 7.18 -5.61
C TYR A 194 6.98 7.88 -6.66
N ILE A 195 6.83 7.23 -7.81
CA ILE A 195 5.87 7.61 -8.85
C ILE A 195 5.02 6.41 -9.22
N ASN A 196 3.80 6.68 -9.66
CA ASN A 196 2.95 5.69 -10.29
C ASN A 196 3.13 5.77 -11.81
N LEU A 197 3.17 4.62 -12.46
CA LEU A 197 3.30 4.49 -13.90
C LEU A 197 2.00 3.94 -14.50
N LYS A 198 1.55 4.49 -15.63
CA LYS A 198 0.47 3.94 -16.45
C LYS A 198 0.92 3.76 -17.89
N LEU A 199 0.85 2.53 -18.42
CA LEU A 199 1.13 2.24 -19.82
C LEU A 199 -0.12 2.50 -20.67
N LEU A 200 0.02 3.26 -21.77
CA LEU A 200 -1.13 3.69 -22.59
C LEU A 200 -1.22 2.99 -23.95
N ASN A 201 -0.18 3.15 -24.79
CA ASN A 201 -0.24 2.84 -26.22
C ASN A 201 0.42 1.50 -26.60
N SER A 202 0.77 0.67 -25.62
CA SER A 202 1.34 -0.66 -25.83
C SER A 202 0.78 -1.62 -24.80
N LYS A 203 0.85 -2.92 -25.12
CA LYS A 203 0.65 -3.96 -24.11
C LYS A 203 1.96 -4.22 -23.38
N PRO A 204 1.92 -4.59 -22.08
CA PRO A 204 3.08 -5.11 -21.38
C PRO A 204 3.65 -6.34 -22.12
N GLN A 205 4.96 -6.54 -22.03
CA GLN A 205 5.70 -7.62 -22.69
C GLN A 205 6.48 -8.46 -21.67
N GLU A 206 7.24 -9.47 -22.11
CA GLU A 206 8.08 -10.31 -21.23
C GLU A 206 7.31 -10.94 -20.04
N CYS A 207 6.13 -11.51 -20.30
CA CYS A 207 5.23 -12.11 -19.29
C CYS A 207 4.65 -11.12 -18.27
N GLN A 208 4.76 -9.81 -18.49
CA GLN A 208 4.00 -8.82 -17.74
C GLN A 208 2.58 -8.71 -18.30
N SER A 209 1.62 -8.39 -17.43
CA SER A 209 0.21 -8.21 -17.73
C SER A 209 -0.36 -6.89 -17.19
N GLY A 210 0.29 -6.29 -16.18
CA GLY A 210 -0.12 -5.08 -15.52
C GLY A 210 0.17 -3.80 -16.33
N PHE A 211 -0.86 -2.97 -16.51
CA PHE A 211 -0.75 -1.65 -17.14
C PHE A 211 -0.39 -0.54 -16.15
N LEU A 212 -0.37 -0.85 -14.87
CA LEU A 212 -0.04 0.07 -13.78
C LEU A 212 1.19 -0.43 -13.03
N GLY A 213 2.10 0.47 -12.70
CA GLY A 213 3.32 0.15 -11.97
C GLY A 213 3.62 1.20 -10.91
N THR A 214 4.53 0.88 -10.00
CA THR A 214 5.10 1.85 -9.04
C THR A 214 6.61 1.84 -9.19
N LEU A 215 7.23 3.01 -9.21
CA LEU A 215 8.69 3.14 -9.29
C LEU A 215 9.18 4.01 -8.13
N LEU A 216 10.10 3.48 -7.34
CA LEU A 216 10.69 4.19 -6.21
C LEU A 216 11.78 5.12 -6.72
N LEU A 217 11.71 6.40 -6.35
CA LEU A 217 12.68 7.43 -6.75
C LEU A 217 13.96 7.39 -5.91
N GLU A 218 13.87 6.81 -4.72
CA GLU A 218 14.97 6.59 -3.77
C GLU A 218 14.69 5.30 -2.99
N ASN A 219 15.73 4.55 -2.63
CA ASN A 219 15.61 3.38 -1.75
C ASN A 219 17.03 2.91 -1.35
N PRO A 220 17.42 2.93 -0.06
CA PRO A 220 16.66 3.36 1.12
C PRO A 220 16.41 4.88 1.19
N LEU A 221 15.65 5.34 2.20
CA LEU A 221 15.30 6.75 2.41
C LEU A 221 16.54 7.67 2.35
N GLY A 222 16.49 8.71 1.49
CA GLY A 222 17.58 9.68 1.33
C GLY A 222 18.81 9.16 0.58
N GLN A 223 18.78 7.93 0.06
CA GLN A 223 19.84 7.32 -0.74
C GLN A 223 19.33 6.97 -2.15
N SER A 224 20.23 7.11 -3.13
CA SER A 224 19.98 6.89 -4.56
C SER A 224 19.19 8.02 -5.24
N LYS A 225 19.91 9.01 -5.80
CA LYS A 225 19.35 10.01 -6.72
C LYS A 225 19.24 9.38 -8.11
N LEU A 226 18.07 8.85 -8.46
CA LEU A 226 17.78 8.39 -9.82
C LEU A 226 18.02 9.53 -10.83
N THR A 227 18.66 9.23 -11.96
CA THR A 227 18.74 10.14 -13.10
C THR A 227 17.55 9.90 -14.04
N TYR A 228 17.21 10.87 -14.88
CA TYR A 228 16.13 10.72 -15.87
C TYR A 228 16.35 9.54 -16.82
N SER A 229 17.60 9.27 -17.22
CA SER A 229 17.92 8.11 -18.06
C SER A 229 17.65 6.79 -17.36
N CYS A 230 18.01 6.68 -16.08
CA CYS A 230 17.70 5.50 -15.28
C CYS A 230 16.19 5.37 -15.04
N LEU A 231 15.47 6.49 -14.86
CA LEU A 231 14.02 6.49 -14.74
C LEU A 231 13.34 5.84 -15.96
N LEU A 232 13.75 6.23 -17.17
CA LEU A 232 13.24 5.63 -18.42
C LEU A 232 13.55 4.13 -18.49
N HIS A 233 14.77 3.75 -18.12
CA HIS A 233 15.18 2.34 -18.13
C HIS A 233 14.39 1.50 -17.13
N GLU A 234 14.20 1.99 -15.90
CA GLU A 234 13.42 1.30 -14.88
C GLU A 234 11.93 1.26 -15.27
N ALA A 235 11.37 2.32 -15.85
CA ALA A 235 10.00 2.31 -16.38
C ALA A 235 9.83 1.27 -17.50
N ALA A 236 10.82 1.12 -18.39
CA ALA A 236 10.82 0.07 -19.41
C ALA A 236 10.84 -1.33 -18.79
N ARG A 237 11.66 -1.54 -17.76
CA ARG A 237 11.76 -2.82 -17.05
C ARG A 237 10.45 -3.20 -16.37
N VAL A 238 9.74 -2.25 -15.76
CA VAL A 238 8.44 -2.51 -15.11
C VAL A 238 7.46 -3.14 -16.09
N PHE A 239 7.34 -2.63 -17.31
CA PHE A 239 6.38 -3.17 -18.28
C PHE A 239 6.96 -4.22 -19.25
N GLY A 240 8.19 -4.69 -19.02
CA GLY A 240 8.86 -5.66 -19.89
C GLY A 240 9.24 -5.10 -21.28
N LEU A 241 9.36 -3.79 -21.43
CA LEU A 241 9.60 -3.10 -22.70
C LEU A 241 11.11 -2.90 -22.98
N ARG A 242 11.94 -3.91 -22.69
CA ARG A 242 13.39 -3.79 -22.85
C ARG A 242 13.76 -3.47 -24.29
N GLY A 243 14.60 -2.44 -24.46
CA GLY A 243 15.06 -2.00 -25.78
C GLY A 243 14.06 -1.17 -26.58
N ARG A 244 12.82 -0.95 -26.10
CA ARG A 244 11.89 0.00 -26.71
C ARG A 244 12.24 1.43 -26.30
N ARG A 245 12.00 2.39 -27.19
CA ARG A 245 12.12 3.82 -26.88
C ARG A 245 10.85 4.28 -26.20
N LEU A 246 10.98 4.97 -25.08
CA LEU A 246 9.86 5.43 -24.26
C LEU A 246 9.92 6.95 -24.08
N GLN A 247 8.76 7.56 -23.94
CA GLN A 247 8.58 8.92 -23.45
C GLN A 247 7.63 8.91 -22.26
N LEU A 248 7.83 9.86 -21.33
CA LEU A 248 7.09 9.98 -20.08
C LEU A 248 6.31 11.29 -20.08
N TYR A 249 5.04 11.21 -19.71
CA TYR A 249 4.13 12.36 -19.68
C TYR A 249 3.47 12.50 -18.31
N LEU A 250 3.07 13.71 -17.94
CA LEU A 250 2.35 14.02 -16.70
C LEU A 250 0.84 13.88 -16.86
N ASP A 251 0.35 13.80 -18.10
CA ASP A 251 -1.05 13.70 -18.46
C ASP A 251 -1.32 12.55 -19.45
N GLU A 252 -2.56 12.07 -19.42
CA GLU A 252 -3.01 10.99 -20.31
C GLU A 252 -3.15 11.45 -21.78
N ALA A 253 -3.31 12.75 -22.02
CA ALA A 253 -3.45 13.32 -23.36
C ALA A 253 -2.09 13.53 -24.06
N LEU A 254 -0.98 13.19 -23.41
CA LEU A 254 0.39 13.29 -23.93
C LEU A 254 0.78 14.73 -24.30
N THR A 255 0.30 15.71 -23.53
CA THR A 255 0.51 17.14 -23.78
C THR A 255 1.65 17.74 -22.95
N GLU A 256 1.90 17.21 -21.75
CA GLU A 256 2.92 17.66 -20.82
C GLU A 256 3.99 16.57 -20.63
N GLU A 257 5.09 16.68 -21.37
CA GLU A 257 6.24 15.77 -21.21
C GLU A 257 6.97 16.03 -19.89
N VAL A 258 7.46 14.96 -19.25
CA VAL A 258 8.31 15.07 -18.06
C VAL A 258 9.64 15.72 -18.47
N PRO A 259 9.99 16.92 -17.96
CA PRO A 259 11.19 17.62 -18.41
C PRO A 259 12.46 16.88 -18.00
N LEU A 260 13.42 16.71 -18.91
CA LEU A 260 14.71 16.06 -18.64
C LEU A 260 15.50 16.69 -17.48
N ASN A 261 15.30 17.99 -17.26
CA ASN A 261 16.00 18.79 -16.25
C ASN A 261 15.15 19.03 -14.98
N SER A 262 13.95 18.46 -14.91
CA SER A 262 13.12 18.60 -13.71
C SER A 262 13.75 17.81 -12.56
N SER A 263 13.77 18.40 -11.36
CA SER A 263 14.08 17.65 -10.15
C SER A 263 13.00 16.57 -10.00
N LEU A 264 13.40 15.29 -10.00
CA LEU A 264 12.49 14.15 -9.78
C LEU A 264 11.71 14.28 -8.48
N GLU A 265 12.19 15.11 -7.55
CA GLU A 265 11.49 15.52 -6.33
C GLU A 265 10.09 16.10 -6.60
N THR A 266 9.91 16.81 -7.72
CA THR A 266 8.62 17.39 -8.12
C THR A 266 7.64 16.35 -8.65
N LEU A 267 8.10 15.13 -8.91
CA LEU A 267 7.30 14.01 -9.38
C LEU A 267 6.84 13.11 -8.24
N ASP A 268 7.28 13.36 -7.02
CA ASP A 268 6.90 12.53 -5.87
C ASP A 268 5.39 12.40 -5.73
N ALA A 269 4.95 11.16 -5.60
CA ALA A 269 3.55 10.78 -5.56
C ALA A 269 2.77 11.38 -6.74
N LYS A 270 3.28 11.27 -7.98
CA LYS A 270 2.52 11.60 -9.20
C LYS A 270 2.29 10.38 -10.07
N MET A 271 1.25 10.46 -10.90
CA MET A 271 1.03 9.52 -11.97
C MET A 271 1.77 10.01 -13.22
N VAL A 272 2.59 9.13 -13.78
CA VAL A 272 3.37 9.36 -14.99
C VAL A 272 2.89 8.34 -16.04
N TYR A 273 2.63 8.84 -17.23
CA TYR A 273 2.11 8.08 -18.34
C TYR A 273 3.26 7.67 -19.26
N VAL A 274 3.37 6.38 -19.52
CA VAL A 274 4.43 5.79 -20.35
C VAL A 274 3.90 5.60 -21.76
N HIS A 275 4.55 6.25 -22.71
CA HIS A 275 4.29 6.13 -24.14
C HIS A 275 5.45 5.45 -24.86
N VAL A 276 5.15 4.41 -25.62
CA VAL A 276 6.13 3.66 -26.42
C VAL A 276 6.25 4.31 -27.80
N LEU A 277 7.44 4.76 -28.17
CA LEU A 277 7.68 5.31 -29.50
C LEU A 277 7.78 4.19 -30.54
N PRO A 278 7.31 4.43 -31.77
CA PRO A 278 7.46 3.48 -32.87
C PRO A 278 8.95 3.25 -33.16
N THR A 279 9.32 1.99 -33.39
CA THR A 279 10.65 1.64 -33.90
C THR A 279 10.70 1.90 -35.41
N THR A 280 11.88 2.26 -35.93
CA THR A 280 12.12 2.51 -37.37
C THR A 280 11.77 1.36 -38.31
N ALA A 281 11.43 0.17 -37.78
CA ALA A 281 10.95 -0.98 -38.54
C ALA A 281 9.41 -1.01 -38.72
N GLU A 282 8.67 -0.12 -38.05
CA GLU A 282 7.19 -0.11 -38.00
C GLU A 282 6.59 1.19 -38.58
N ALA A 283 7.40 2.01 -39.28
CA ALA A 283 6.99 3.27 -39.92
C ALA A 283 7.00 3.17 -41.45
#